data_AF-A0A653G570-F1
#
_entry.id   AF-A0A653G570-F1
#
_cell.length_a   1.000
_cell.length_b   1.000
_cell.length_c   1.000
_cell.angle_alpha   90.00
_cell.angle_beta   90.00
_cell.angle_gamma   90.00
#
_symmetry.space_group_name_H-M   'P 1'
#
loop_
_entity.id
_entity.type
_entity.pdbx_description
1 polymer ?
#
loop_
_entity_poly.entity_id
_entity_poly.type
_entity_poly.pdbx_seq_one_letter_code
_entity_poly.pdbx_strand_id
1 'polypeptide(L)'
;MSQKIIPPGRRQTIKKLIEEKNKALNIDELIKYTGIKKDKIRQTLTTYDTAIVRVGKETYDTIERIYPGKTFRYTPEKIEVEKGVLLADEDMYLFLVAVFDYDSKIILIDENKNQYPLKSCRSSKYIPFSYYRGLEKWYKEVGFEFSDDILFTCLDFSQKKYKIIRQKKKDRDEFVIKIKNKKLADLVFSILVHTIPKYEHDMFLVRKYLFVYPYNDPIPPDSLVKAIWDDKRFLISTRDKMLSWSGTLLTHTLDIGLRKYYYLNEKEEFALATVLSDEFGRYGFCTLCDQRLHWEKVTGWRHPENENDWVDYLTKEFFDLGKEKNKAN
;
A
#
# COMPACT_ATOMS: atom_id res chain seq x y z
N MET A 1 -0.53 16.61 -47.59
CA MET A 1 0.13 15.75 -46.59
C MET A 1 -0.96 15.18 -45.69
N SER A 2 -1.29 13.89 -45.76
CA SER A 2 -2.28 13.31 -44.83
C SER A 2 -1.61 13.08 -43.48
N GLN A 3 -2.16 13.71 -42.44
CA GLN A 3 -1.75 13.40 -41.07
C GLN A 3 -2.17 11.96 -40.80
N LYS A 4 -1.18 11.10 -40.53
CA LYS A 4 -1.39 9.71 -40.13
C LYS A 4 -2.04 9.74 -38.75
N ILE A 5 -3.37 9.64 -38.68
CA ILE A 5 -4.10 9.57 -37.42
C ILE A 5 -3.70 8.26 -36.74
N ILE A 6 -2.87 8.36 -35.70
CA ILE A 6 -2.51 7.22 -34.86
C ILE A 6 -3.73 6.91 -33.99
N PRO A 7 -4.29 5.69 -34.05
CA PRO A 7 -5.43 5.34 -33.21
C PRO A 7 -5.03 5.45 -31.73
N PRO A 8 -5.96 5.89 -30.85
CA PRO A 8 -5.68 6.04 -29.44
C PRO A 8 -5.20 4.71 -28.84
N GLY A 9 -4.22 4.79 -27.95
CA GLY A 9 -3.70 3.61 -27.27
C GLY A 9 -4.79 2.95 -26.42
N ARG A 10 -4.69 1.63 -26.20
CA ARG A 10 -5.70 0.86 -25.43
C ARG A 10 -6.07 1.50 -24.10
N ARG A 11 -5.07 2.06 -23.39
CA ARG A 11 -5.26 2.78 -22.12
C ARG A 11 -6.20 3.99 -22.28
N GLN A 12 -6.00 4.79 -23.32
CA GLN A 12 -6.86 5.95 -23.62
C GLN A 12 -8.26 5.52 -24.01
N THR A 13 -8.40 4.47 -24.83
CA THR A 13 -9.70 3.91 -25.22
C THR A 13 -10.51 3.45 -24.00
N ILE A 14 -9.89 2.72 -23.08
CA ILE A 14 -10.55 2.25 -21.86
C ILE A 14 -10.90 3.44 -20.94
N LYS A 15 -9.99 4.40 -20.75
CA LYS A 15 -10.23 5.59 -19.91
C LYS A 15 -11.44 6.38 -20.43
N LYS A 16 -11.43 6.72 -21.72
CA LYS A 16 -12.51 7.47 -22.37
C LYS A 16 -13.84 6.74 -22.26
N LEU A 17 -13.84 5.42 -22.43
CA LEU A 17 -15.04 4.61 -22.26
C LEU A 17 -15.62 4.71 -20.84
N ILE A 18 -14.79 4.59 -19.80
CA ILE A 18 -15.25 4.71 -18.41
C ILE A 18 -15.81 6.11 -18.15
N GLU A 19 -15.14 7.15 -18.66
CA GLU A 19 -15.59 8.55 -18.57
C GLU A 19 -16.93 8.77 -19.28
N GLU A 20 -17.08 8.28 -20.52
CA GLU A 20 -18.32 8.36 -21.31
C GLU A 20 -19.49 7.62 -20.66
N LYS A 21 -19.22 6.44 -20.06
CA LYS A 21 -20.24 5.67 -19.34
C LYS A 21 -20.56 6.26 -17.95
N ASN A 22 -19.70 7.13 -17.44
CA ASN A 22 -19.78 7.72 -16.10
C ASN A 22 -20.09 6.69 -14.99
N LYS A 23 -19.49 5.50 -15.10
CA LYS A 23 -19.59 4.44 -14.09
C LYS A 23 -18.36 3.53 -14.15
N ALA A 24 -18.07 2.88 -13.03
CA ALA A 24 -17.11 1.79 -13.01
C ALA A 24 -17.59 0.67 -13.94
N LEU A 25 -16.65 0.03 -14.64
CA LEU A 25 -16.94 -1.06 -15.58
C LEU A 25 -16.22 -2.32 -15.16
N ASN A 26 -16.93 -3.45 -15.18
CA ASN A 26 -16.30 -4.75 -15.01
C ASN A 26 -15.57 -5.18 -16.29
N ILE A 27 -14.69 -6.19 -16.17
CA ILE A 27 -13.85 -6.62 -17.28
C ILE A 27 -14.66 -7.14 -18.49
N ASP A 28 -15.82 -7.75 -18.26
CA ASP A 28 -16.66 -8.28 -19.33
C ASP A 28 -17.38 -7.15 -20.09
N GLU A 29 -17.81 -6.10 -19.37
CA GLU A 29 -18.30 -4.86 -19.99
C GLU A 29 -17.21 -4.18 -20.82
N LEU A 30 -15.97 -4.11 -20.32
CA LEU A 30 -14.85 -3.55 -21.06
C LEU A 30 -14.56 -4.35 -22.34
N ILE A 31 -14.59 -5.69 -22.28
CA ILE A 31 -14.45 -6.54 -23.47
C ILE A 31 -15.57 -6.26 -24.47
N LYS A 32 -16.83 -6.23 -23.99
CA LYS A 32 -18.00 -6.00 -24.84
C LYS A 32 -17.96 -4.65 -25.56
N TYR A 33 -17.56 -3.58 -24.88
CA TYR A 33 -17.56 -2.24 -25.44
C TYR A 33 -16.32 -1.89 -26.26
N THR A 34 -15.16 -2.48 -25.95
CA THR A 34 -13.90 -2.15 -26.64
C THR A 34 -13.47 -3.19 -27.67
N GLY A 35 -13.98 -4.42 -27.59
CA GLY A 35 -13.48 -5.57 -28.36
C GLY A 35 -12.09 -6.05 -27.93
N ILE A 36 -11.48 -5.45 -26.90
CA ILE A 36 -10.14 -5.82 -26.43
C ILE A 36 -10.24 -7.11 -25.61
N LYS A 37 -9.35 -8.07 -25.89
CA LYS A 37 -9.29 -9.34 -25.14
C LYS A 37 -8.95 -9.11 -23.66
N LYS A 38 -9.45 -10.01 -22.80
CA LYS A 38 -9.31 -9.95 -21.33
C LYS A 38 -7.87 -9.81 -20.85
N ASP A 39 -6.96 -10.60 -21.41
CA ASP A 39 -5.52 -10.57 -21.11
C ASP A 39 -4.90 -9.21 -21.44
N LYS A 40 -5.27 -8.62 -22.57
CA LYS A 40 -4.78 -7.32 -23.01
C LYS A 40 -5.34 -6.17 -22.17
N ILE A 41 -6.59 -6.26 -21.73
CA ILE A 41 -7.14 -5.32 -20.74
C ILE A 41 -6.35 -5.43 -19.44
N ARG A 42 -6.16 -6.64 -18.89
CA ARG A 42 -5.39 -6.85 -17.66
C ARG A 42 -3.97 -6.28 -17.77
N GLN A 43 -3.23 -6.61 -18.83
CA GLN A 43 -1.89 -6.07 -19.09
C GLN A 43 -1.86 -4.54 -19.18
N THR A 44 -2.88 -3.93 -19.78
CA THR A 44 -2.97 -2.47 -19.91
C THR A 44 -3.19 -1.79 -18.55
N LEU A 45 -3.99 -2.41 -17.67
CA LEU A 45 -4.44 -1.85 -16.41
C LEU A 45 -3.57 -2.23 -15.20
N THR A 46 -2.58 -3.10 -15.35
CA THR A 46 -1.68 -3.54 -14.27
C THR A 46 -0.55 -2.57 -13.95
N THR A 47 -0.35 -1.52 -14.74
CA THR A 47 0.80 -0.60 -14.63
C THR A 47 0.61 0.45 -13.52
N TYR A 48 1.69 0.85 -12.84
CA TYR A 48 1.61 1.78 -11.68
C TYR A 48 1.34 3.24 -12.08
N ASP A 49 1.40 3.56 -13.36
CA ASP A 49 1.23 4.91 -13.89
C ASP A 49 -0.17 5.14 -14.50
N THR A 50 -1.05 4.13 -14.51
CA THR A 50 -2.37 4.27 -15.13
C THR A 50 -3.35 5.05 -14.26
N ALA A 51 -4.09 5.97 -14.88
CA ALA A 51 -5.22 6.68 -14.26
C ALA A 51 -6.47 5.79 -14.09
N ILE A 52 -6.46 4.58 -14.65
CA ILE A 52 -7.52 3.59 -14.47
C ILE A 52 -7.09 2.62 -13.37
N VAL A 53 -7.91 2.46 -12.36
CA VAL A 53 -7.60 1.69 -11.15
C VAL A 53 -8.67 0.65 -10.86
N ARG A 54 -8.28 -0.41 -10.15
CA ARG A 54 -9.20 -1.46 -9.73
C ARG A 54 -9.90 -1.03 -8.45
N VAL A 55 -11.24 -1.06 -8.47
CA VAL A 55 -12.10 -0.64 -7.35
C VAL A 55 -12.95 -1.79 -6.79
N GLY A 56 -12.86 -2.98 -7.41
CA GLY A 56 -13.58 -4.17 -6.99
C GLY A 56 -13.06 -5.44 -7.68
N LYS A 57 -13.81 -6.54 -7.59
CA LYS A 57 -13.46 -7.79 -8.31
C LYS A 57 -13.57 -7.56 -9.82
N GLU A 58 -12.42 -7.55 -10.50
CA GLU A 58 -12.31 -7.27 -11.94
C GLU A 58 -13.09 -6.03 -12.41
N THR A 59 -13.24 -5.03 -11.53
CA THR A 59 -14.00 -3.81 -11.77
C THR A 59 -13.07 -2.62 -11.71
N TYR A 60 -13.18 -1.74 -12.69
CA TYR A 60 -12.23 -0.67 -12.95
C TYR A 60 -12.94 0.68 -13.07
N ASP A 61 -12.29 1.72 -12.58
CA ASP A 61 -12.75 3.10 -12.66
C ASP A 61 -11.56 4.05 -12.87
N THR A 62 -11.81 5.33 -13.13
CA THR A 62 -10.76 6.36 -13.17
C THR A 62 -10.49 6.93 -11.79
N ILE A 63 -9.23 7.26 -11.51
CA ILE A 63 -8.82 7.91 -10.25
C ILE A 63 -9.62 9.19 -10.01
N GLU A 64 -9.88 9.97 -11.07
CA GLU A 64 -10.62 11.23 -10.99
C GLU A 64 -12.04 11.07 -10.46
N ARG A 65 -12.71 9.93 -10.70
CA ARG A 65 -14.08 9.66 -10.23
C ARG A 65 -14.12 9.09 -8.81
N ILE A 66 -13.10 8.34 -8.41
CA ILE A 66 -13.11 7.53 -7.18
C ILE A 66 -12.30 8.12 -6.03
N TYR A 67 -11.39 9.06 -6.32
CA TYR A 67 -10.62 9.74 -5.29
C TYR A 67 -11.40 10.79 -4.48
N PRO A 68 -12.26 11.63 -5.10
CA PRO A 68 -13.02 12.64 -4.35
C PRO A 68 -13.79 12.04 -3.18
N GLY A 69 -13.68 12.67 -2.01
CA GLY A 69 -14.26 12.21 -0.75
C GLY A 69 -13.38 11.26 0.07
N LYS A 70 -12.32 10.66 -0.51
CA LYS A 70 -11.37 9.84 0.26
C LYS A 70 -10.57 10.72 1.22
N THR A 71 -10.45 10.24 2.46
CA THR A 71 -9.74 10.88 3.55
C THR A 71 -8.54 10.05 3.97
N PHE A 72 -7.38 10.69 4.09
CA PHE A 72 -6.13 10.07 4.54
C PHE A 72 -5.70 10.67 5.86
N ARG A 73 -5.24 9.83 6.80
CA ARG A 73 -4.62 10.29 8.04
C ARG A 73 -3.11 10.28 7.88
N TYR A 74 -2.49 11.33 8.41
CA TYR A 74 -1.06 11.39 8.62
C TYR A 74 -0.75 11.94 9.99
N THR A 75 0.26 11.38 10.65
CA THR A 75 0.78 11.86 11.93
C THR A 75 2.18 12.42 11.69
N PRO A 76 2.36 13.75 11.58
CA PRO A 76 3.68 14.33 11.37
C PRO A 76 4.63 14.04 12.53
N GLU A 77 5.91 13.83 12.20
CA GLU A 77 7.00 13.79 13.17
C GLU A 77 7.24 15.15 13.80
N LYS A 78 7.92 15.16 14.95
CA LYS A 78 8.24 16.40 15.68
C LYS A 78 8.97 17.41 14.79
N ILE A 79 9.94 16.94 14.00
CA ILE A 79 10.75 17.78 13.11
C ILE A 79 9.93 18.40 11.97
N GLU A 80 8.87 17.73 11.54
CA GLU A 80 7.95 18.23 10.50
C GLU A 80 7.11 19.37 11.03
N VAL A 81 6.58 19.22 12.25
CA VAL A 81 5.81 20.26 12.95
C VAL A 81 6.68 21.48 13.20
N GLU A 82 7.89 21.28 13.74
CA GLU A 82 8.85 22.37 14.01
C GLU A 82 9.24 23.15 12.76
N LYS A 83 9.38 22.47 11.62
CA LYS A 83 9.78 23.08 10.34
C LYS A 83 8.60 23.52 9.46
N GLY A 84 7.36 23.19 9.82
CA GLY A 84 6.19 23.47 8.98
C GLY A 84 6.21 22.78 7.62
N VAL A 85 6.65 21.52 7.61
CA VAL A 85 6.76 20.69 6.40
C VAL A 85 5.93 19.41 6.52
N LEU A 86 5.77 18.70 5.41
CA LEU A 86 5.35 17.30 5.35
C LEU A 86 6.46 16.48 4.70
N LEU A 87 6.85 15.36 5.27
CA LEU A 87 7.67 14.39 4.57
C LEU A 87 6.89 13.86 3.37
N ALA A 88 7.56 13.83 2.23
CA ALA A 88 7.04 13.24 1.01
C ALA A 88 7.59 11.82 0.90
N ASP A 89 7.32 11.01 1.92
CA ASP A 89 7.53 9.57 1.85
C ASP A 89 6.58 8.94 0.81
N GLU A 90 6.80 7.68 0.52
CA GLU A 90 6.10 6.97 -0.54
C GLU A 90 4.59 6.86 -0.30
N ASP A 91 4.19 6.62 0.96
CA ASP A 91 2.79 6.63 1.42
C ASP A 91 2.12 7.99 1.17
N MET A 92 2.70 9.07 1.72
CA MET A 92 2.16 10.43 1.59
C MET A 92 2.09 10.87 0.13
N TYR A 93 3.15 10.60 -0.64
CA TYR A 93 3.19 10.92 -2.06
C TYR A 93 2.06 10.22 -2.81
N LEU A 94 1.85 8.91 -2.58
CA LEU A 94 0.78 8.17 -3.24
C LEU A 94 -0.61 8.61 -2.76
N PHE A 95 -0.78 9.01 -1.51
CA PHE A 95 -2.04 9.58 -1.03
C PHE A 95 -2.37 10.94 -1.66
N LEU A 96 -1.38 11.77 -1.98
CA LEU A 96 -1.62 13.10 -2.57
C LEU A 96 -1.60 13.08 -4.11
N VAL A 97 -0.95 12.11 -4.75
CA VAL A 97 -0.78 12.11 -6.21
C VAL A 97 -1.41 10.90 -6.87
N ALA A 98 -1.48 9.74 -6.21
CA ALA A 98 -2.06 8.46 -6.64
C ALA A 98 -1.58 7.88 -7.99
N VAL A 99 -0.77 8.60 -8.75
CA VAL A 99 -0.05 8.20 -9.97
C VAL A 99 1.32 8.89 -9.95
N PHE A 100 2.30 8.37 -10.68
CA PHE A 100 3.59 9.03 -10.80
C PHE A 100 3.47 10.33 -11.59
N ASP A 101 3.35 11.44 -10.86
CA ASP A 101 3.39 12.81 -11.35
C ASP A 101 4.19 13.66 -10.37
N TYR A 102 5.47 13.87 -10.68
CA TYR A 102 6.41 14.54 -9.79
C TYR A 102 6.24 16.06 -9.74
N ASP A 103 5.50 16.63 -10.70
CA ASP A 103 5.33 18.08 -10.87
C ASP A 103 3.91 18.55 -10.50
N SER A 104 3.10 17.66 -9.94
CA SER A 104 1.74 17.93 -9.49
C SER A 104 1.72 19.06 -8.44
N LYS A 105 0.99 20.13 -8.76
CA LYS A 105 0.73 21.24 -7.82
C LYS A 105 -0.39 20.86 -6.86
N ILE A 106 -0.03 20.41 -5.66
CA ILE A 106 -0.99 20.06 -4.61
C ILE A 106 -1.44 21.33 -3.87
N ILE A 107 -2.75 21.48 -3.67
CA ILE A 107 -3.35 22.61 -2.96
C ILE A 107 -4.15 22.08 -1.79
N LEU A 108 -3.78 22.50 -0.58
CA LEU A 108 -4.51 22.19 0.64
C LEU A 108 -5.45 23.33 1.00
N ILE A 109 -6.64 23.01 1.49
CA ILE A 109 -7.71 23.97 1.79
C ILE A 109 -8.22 23.71 3.21
N ASP A 110 -8.13 24.69 4.10
CA ASP A 110 -8.64 24.54 5.47
C ASP A 110 -10.16 24.77 5.56
N GLU A 111 -10.70 24.74 6.77
CA GLU A 111 -12.14 24.94 7.02
C GLU A 111 -12.61 26.38 6.75
N ASN A 112 -11.69 27.34 6.82
CA ASN A 112 -11.92 28.75 6.51
C ASN A 112 -11.72 29.07 5.02
N LYS A 113 -11.50 28.05 4.18
CA LYS A 113 -11.23 28.14 2.74
C LYS A 113 -9.90 28.85 2.40
N ASN A 114 -8.99 28.98 3.36
CA ASN A 114 -7.63 29.40 3.10
C ASN A 114 -6.91 28.32 2.30
N GLN A 115 -6.07 28.73 1.34
CA GLN A 115 -5.34 27.81 0.48
C GLN A 115 -3.85 27.81 0.81
N TYR A 116 -3.29 26.61 0.92
CA TYR A 116 -1.89 26.36 1.21
C TYR A 116 -1.32 25.49 0.08
N PRO A 117 -0.76 26.11 -0.98
CA PRO A 117 -0.11 25.38 -2.05
C PRO A 117 1.16 24.72 -1.53
N LEU A 118 1.31 23.43 -1.77
CA LEU A 118 2.51 22.70 -1.39
C LEU A 118 3.62 22.89 -2.43
N LYS A 119 4.84 23.11 -1.96
CA LYS A 119 6.05 23.14 -2.80
C LYS A 119 6.92 21.94 -2.50
N SER A 120 7.04 21.03 -3.48
CA SER A 120 7.98 19.91 -3.41
C SER A 120 9.42 20.42 -3.34
N CYS A 121 10.17 19.94 -2.36
CA CYS A 121 11.58 20.22 -2.18
C CYS A 121 12.33 18.89 -2.19
N ARG A 122 13.21 18.69 -3.18
CA ARG A 122 14.10 17.53 -3.22
C ARG A 122 15.32 17.79 -2.34
N SER A 123 15.49 17.01 -1.30
CA SER A 123 16.81 16.75 -0.73
C SER A 123 17.60 15.92 -1.76
N SER A 124 18.90 16.17 -1.90
CA SER A 124 19.80 15.63 -2.93
C SER A 124 19.59 14.15 -3.29
N LYS A 125 19.59 13.81 -4.61
CA LYS A 125 19.74 12.48 -5.29
C LYS A 125 19.05 11.21 -4.72
N TYR A 126 18.49 11.22 -3.52
CA TYR A 126 17.89 10.10 -2.82
C TYR A 126 16.46 10.51 -2.41
N ILE A 127 15.49 9.78 -2.95
CA ILE A 127 14.05 9.94 -2.78
C ILE A 127 13.56 9.99 -1.31
N PRO A 128 14.15 9.29 -0.31
CA PRO A 128 13.57 9.25 1.06
C PRO A 128 13.62 10.56 1.86
N PHE A 129 14.14 11.66 1.28
CA PHE A 129 14.23 12.95 1.97
C PHE A 129 13.53 14.11 1.23
N SER A 130 12.65 13.81 0.26
CA SER A 130 11.76 14.85 -0.26
C SER A 130 10.74 15.28 0.80
N TYR A 131 10.41 16.57 0.82
CA TYR A 131 9.37 17.11 1.68
C TYR A 131 8.58 18.19 0.96
N TYR A 132 7.35 18.42 1.40
CA TYR A 132 6.52 19.53 0.98
C TYR A 132 6.64 20.69 1.97
N ARG A 133 6.95 21.89 1.46
CA ARG A 133 6.83 23.14 2.23
C ARG A 133 5.47 23.80 1.99
N GLY A 134 5.11 24.71 2.89
CA GLY A 134 3.91 25.56 2.76
C GLY A 134 2.93 25.45 3.92
N LEU A 135 3.24 24.63 4.94
CA LEU A 135 2.36 24.42 6.10
C LEU A 135 2.73 25.23 7.35
N GLU A 136 3.87 25.91 7.37
CA GLU A 136 4.32 26.71 8.53
C GLU A 136 3.22 27.63 9.09
N LYS A 137 2.55 28.37 8.20
CA LYS A 137 1.46 29.28 8.56
C LYS A 137 0.26 28.49 9.11
N TRP A 138 -0.14 27.42 8.43
CA TRP A 138 -1.27 26.61 8.84
C TRP A 138 -1.05 25.99 10.23
N TYR A 139 0.09 25.34 10.48
CA TYR A 139 0.42 24.74 11.78
C TYR A 139 0.36 25.77 12.91
N LYS A 140 0.86 27.00 12.69
CA LYS A 140 0.79 28.08 13.68
C LYS A 140 -0.66 28.52 13.93
N GLU A 141 -1.44 28.74 12.88
CA GLU A 141 -2.83 29.21 12.97
C GLU A 141 -3.74 28.22 13.70
N VAL A 142 -3.59 26.92 13.40
CA VAL A 142 -4.39 25.88 14.06
C VAL A 142 -3.81 25.44 15.40
N GLY A 143 -2.65 25.98 15.80
CA GLY A 143 -1.91 25.61 17.02
C GLY A 143 -1.50 24.13 17.03
N PHE A 144 -1.06 23.58 15.90
CA PHE A 144 -0.75 22.16 15.73
C PHE A 144 0.32 21.68 16.72
N GLU A 145 0.08 20.54 17.37
CA GLU A 145 0.98 19.98 18.37
C GLU A 145 1.57 18.65 17.90
N PHE A 146 2.73 18.27 18.48
CA PHE A 146 3.30 16.95 18.26
C PHE A 146 2.30 15.86 18.67
N SER A 147 2.26 14.79 17.88
CA SER A 147 1.29 13.70 18.03
C SER A 147 -0.15 14.05 17.66
N ASP A 148 -0.45 15.19 17.04
CA ASP A 148 -1.73 15.40 16.35
C ASP A 148 -1.72 14.79 14.94
N ASP A 149 -2.91 14.63 14.36
CA ASP A 149 -3.07 14.17 12.98
C ASP A 149 -3.48 15.30 12.05
N ILE A 150 -3.11 15.13 10.79
CA ILE A 150 -3.70 15.82 9.66
C ILE A 150 -4.60 14.84 8.93
N LEU A 151 -5.86 15.24 8.72
CA LEU A 151 -6.79 14.55 7.83
C LEU A 151 -6.81 15.27 6.48
N PHE A 152 -6.50 14.55 5.40
CA PHE A 152 -6.53 15.04 4.03
C PHE A 152 -7.73 14.44 3.30
N THR A 153 -8.78 15.22 3.03
CA THR A 153 -9.92 14.76 2.23
C THR A 153 -9.82 15.29 0.81
N CYS A 154 -9.75 14.41 -0.19
CA CYS A 154 -9.72 14.84 -1.59
C CYS A 154 -11.03 15.55 -1.97
N LEU A 155 -10.92 16.78 -2.49
CA LEU A 155 -12.06 17.55 -3.01
C LEU A 155 -12.16 17.41 -4.52
N ASP A 156 -11.03 17.60 -5.21
CA ASP A 156 -10.92 17.49 -6.66
C ASP A 156 -9.52 16.97 -7.00
N PHE A 157 -9.49 15.73 -7.48
CA PHE A 157 -8.23 15.07 -7.79
C PHE A 157 -7.58 15.59 -9.09
N SER A 158 -8.38 16.04 -10.05
CA SER A 158 -7.86 16.58 -11.32
C SER A 158 -7.06 17.86 -11.08
N GLN A 159 -7.44 18.63 -10.06
CA GLN A 159 -6.77 19.85 -9.63
C GLN A 159 -5.86 19.64 -8.41
N LYS A 160 -5.73 18.40 -7.91
CA LYS A 160 -4.99 18.05 -6.68
C LYS A 160 -5.36 18.92 -5.47
N LYS A 161 -6.66 19.16 -5.29
CA LYS A 161 -7.23 19.94 -4.18
C LYS A 161 -7.70 19.04 -3.06
N TYR A 162 -7.23 19.32 -1.84
CA TYR A 162 -7.53 18.54 -0.64
C TYR A 162 -8.02 19.46 0.48
N LYS A 163 -9.07 19.07 1.19
CA LYS A 163 -9.40 19.65 2.49
C LYS A 163 -8.39 19.14 3.52
N ILE A 164 -7.90 20.03 4.38
CA ILE A 164 -7.07 19.66 5.54
C ILE A 164 -7.75 20.02 6.85
N ILE A 165 -7.67 19.10 7.82
CA ILE A 165 -8.21 19.27 9.17
C ILE A 165 -7.17 18.78 10.16
N ARG A 166 -6.94 19.56 11.23
CA ARG A 166 -6.21 19.09 12.41
C ARG A 166 -7.13 18.21 13.26
N GLN A 167 -6.75 16.96 13.47
CA GLN A 167 -7.38 16.09 14.47
C GLN A 167 -6.45 16.03 15.67
N LYS A 168 -6.89 16.57 16.81
CA LYS A 168 -6.06 16.56 18.03
C LYS A 168 -5.93 15.14 18.55
N LYS A 169 -4.79 14.82 19.15
CA LYS A 169 -4.55 13.51 19.79
C LYS A 169 -5.68 13.09 20.73
N LYS A 170 -6.16 14.02 21.55
CA LYS A 170 -7.21 13.78 22.55
C LYS A 170 -8.60 13.51 21.97
N ASP A 171 -8.82 13.90 20.72
CA ASP A 171 -10.11 13.77 20.03
C ASP A 171 -10.15 12.51 19.15
N ARG A 172 -9.09 11.69 19.18
CA ARG A 172 -9.00 10.43 18.42
C ARG A 172 -9.78 9.32 19.12
N ASP A 173 -10.54 8.58 18.31
CA ASP A 173 -11.08 7.29 18.72
C ASP A 173 -10.07 6.18 18.43
N GLU A 174 -9.11 5.99 19.34
CA GLU A 174 -8.04 4.99 19.22
C GLU A 174 -8.57 3.56 19.03
N PHE A 175 -9.75 3.26 19.58
CA PHE A 175 -10.38 1.95 19.41
C PHE A 175 -10.84 1.73 17.97
N VAL A 176 -11.56 2.70 17.39
CA VAL A 176 -11.97 2.66 15.98
C VAL A 176 -10.76 2.63 15.06
N ILE A 177 -9.74 3.44 15.34
CA ILE A 177 -8.49 3.47 14.56
C ILE A 177 -7.84 2.09 14.55
N LYS A 178 -7.71 1.44 15.71
CA LYS A 178 -7.14 0.10 15.82
C LYS A 178 -7.92 -0.95 15.01
N ILE A 179 -9.25 -0.89 15.02
CA ILE A 179 -10.09 -1.78 14.18
C ILE A 179 -9.83 -1.52 12.69
N LYS A 180 -9.73 -0.25 12.30
CA LYS A 180 -9.47 0.14 10.90
C LYS A 180 -8.08 -0.29 10.44
N ASN A 181 -7.07 -0.16 11.31
CA ASN A 181 -5.71 -0.64 11.07
C ASN A 181 -5.69 -2.16 10.89
N LYS A 182 -6.40 -2.93 11.74
CA LYS A 182 -6.54 -4.38 11.56
C LYS A 182 -7.16 -4.74 10.21
N LYS A 183 -8.23 -4.04 9.79
CA LYS A 183 -8.85 -4.26 8.47
C LYS A 183 -7.89 -3.95 7.31
N LEU A 184 -7.09 -2.88 7.44
CA LEU A 184 -6.06 -2.56 6.44
C LEU A 184 -4.99 -3.65 6.40
N ALA A 185 -4.52 -4.10 7.56
CA ALA A 185 -3.58 -5.21 7.69
C ALA A 185 -4.13 -6.50 7.06
N ASP A 186 -5.39 -6.84 7.27
CA ASP A 186 -6.03 -8.02 6.65
C ASP A 186 -6.07 -7.92 5.12
N LEU A 187 -6.34 -6.73 4.58
CA LEU A 187 -6.33 -6.47 3.15
C LEU A 187 -4.91 -6.60 2.57
N VAL A 188 -3.92 -6.00 3.22
CA VAL A 188 -2.50 -6.09 2.83
C VAL A 188 -2.01 -7.54 2.88
N PHE A 189 -2.37 -8.27 3.94
CA PHE A 189 -2.10 -9.70 4.07
C PHE A 189 -2.68 -10.48 2.89
N SER A 190 -3.95 -10.24 2.56
CA SER A 190 -4.61 -10.88 1.41
C SER A 190 -3.92 -10.57 0.08
N ILE A 191 -3.36 -9.36 -0.10
CA ILE A 191 -2.61 -9.00 -1.30
C ILE A 191 -1.31 -9.83 -1.37
N LEU A 192 -0.50 -9.78 -0.30
CA LEU A 192 0.81 -10.42 -0.26
C LEU A 192 0.76 -11.95 -0.36
N VAL A 193 -0.27 -12.60 0.19
CA VAL A 193 -0.45 -14.06 0.06
C VAL A 193 -0.53 -14.49 -1.42
N HIS A 194 -0.96 -13.61 -2.32
CA HIS A 194 -1.04 -13.88 -3.76
C HIS A 194 0.16 -13.36 -4.56
N THR A 195 1.09 -12.65 -3.93
CA THR A 195 2.31 -12.18 -4.59
C THR A 195 3.41 -13.24 -4.54
N ILE A 196 4.24 -13.35 -5.57
CA ILE A 196 5.54 -14.01 -5.51
C ILE A 196 6.56 -12.87 -5.53
N PRO A 197 7.44 -12.70 -4.51
CA PRO A 197 7.91 -13.65 -3.49
C PRO A 197 7.32 -13.51 -2.05
N LYS A 198 6.04 -13.14 -1.89
CA LYS A 198 5.38 -12.93 -0.57
C LYS A 198 5.88 -11.72 0.25
N TYR A 199 6.61 -10.82 -0.40
CA TYR A 199 6.81 -9.43 0.00
C TYR A 199 6.61 -8.51 -1.20
N GLU A 200 6.38 -7.24 -0.92
CA GLU A 200 6.29 -6.17 -1.91
C GLU A 200 6.80 -4.86 -1.31
N HIS A 201 7.19 -3.94 -2.18
CA HIS A 201 7.41 -2.55 -1.81
C HIS A 201 6.12 -1.94 -1.25
N ASP A 202 6.23 -1.12 -0.22
CA ASP A 202 5.10 -0.36 0.36
C ASP A 202 4.30 0.41 -0.71
N MET A 203 4.95 1.09 -1.66
CA MET A 203 4.27 1.79 -2.77
C MET A 203 3.30 0.91 -3.55
N PHE A 204 3.72 -0.33 -3.81
CA PHE A 204 2.87 -1.30 -4.49
C PHE A 204 1.61 -1.54 -3.67
N LEU A 205 1.78 -1.80 -2.38
CA LEU A 205 0.71 -2.13 -1.46
C LEU A 205 -0.24 -0.95 -1.27
N VAL A 206 0.28 0.25 -1.02
CA VAL A 206 -0.47 1.51 -0.93
C VAL A 206 -1.39 1.65 -2.13
N ARG A 207 -0.83 1.57 -3.34
CA ARG A 207 -1.63 1.69 -4.56
C ARG A 207 -2.72 0.62 -4.65
N LYS A 208 -2.45 -0.62 -4.24
CA LYS A 208 -3.43 -1.72 -4.32
C LYS A 208 -4.61 -1.50 -3.38
N TYR A 209 -4.38 -1.05 -2.15
CA TYR A 209 -5.47 -0.92 -1.18
C TYR A 209 -6.16 0.45 -1.25
N LEU A 210 -5.48 1.52 -1.69
CA LEU A 210 -5.98 2.90 -1.71
C LEU A 210 -7.37 3.04 -2.34
N PHE A 211 -7.59 2.29 -3.42
CA PHE A 211 -8.83 2.35 -4.21
C PHE A 211 -9.87 1.29 -3.82
N VAL A 212 -9.47 0.30 -3.03
CA VAL A 212 -10.34 -0.81 -2.57
C VAL A 212 -10.86 -0.55 -1.17
N TYR A 213 -10.03 0.02 -0.30
CA TYR A 213 -10.39 0.33 1.07
C TYR A 213 -11.32 1.55 1.12
N PRO A 214 -12.38 1.53 1.95
CA PRO A 214 -13.37 2.59 2.03
C PRO A 214 -12.86 3.79 2.84
N TYR A 215 -11.92 4.55 2.26
CA TYR A 215 -11.38 5.80 2.83
C TYR A 215 -12.36 6.97 2.89
N ASN A 216 -13.64 6.77 2.56
CA ASN A 216 -14.67 7.82 2.64
C ASN A 216 -15.22 7.96 4.08
N ASP A 217 -14.58 7.30 5.04
CA ASP A 217 -14.93 7.33 6.46
C ASP A 217 -14.36 8.60 7.13
N PRO A 218 -15.08 9.26 8.05
CA PRO A 218 -14.53 10.36 8.85
C PRO A 218 -13.29 9.96 9.66
N ILE A 219 -13.11 8.68 9.97
CA ILE A 219 -11.97 8.13 10.72
C ILE A 219 -11.28 7.06 9.86
N PRO A 220 -10.37 7.46 8.93
CA PRO A 220 -9.58 6.50 8.16
C PRO A 220 -8.59 5.73 9.06
N PRO A 221 -7.98 4.63 8.60
CA PRO A 221 -6.84 4.01 9.28
C PRO A 221 -5.62 4.94 9.27
N ASP A 222 -4.59 4.58 10.04
CA ASP A 222 -3.26 5.16 9.89
C ASP A 222 -2.65 4.87 8.50
N SER A 223 -1.50 5.50 8.20
CA SER A 223 -0.63 5.15 7.07
C SER A 223 -0.22 3.67 7.12
N LEU A 224 0.15 3.08 5.98
CA LEU A 224 0.33 1.62 5.84
C LEU A 224 1.27 1.08 6.92
N VAL A 225 2.45 1.68 6.98
CA VAL A 225 3.56 1.26 7.84
C VAL A 225 3.14 1.30 9.30
N LYS A 226 2.49 2.39 9.71
CA LYS A 226 2.01 2.59 11.09
C LYS A 226 0.86 1.63 11.42
N ALA A 227 -0.05 1.39 10.48
CA ALA A 227 -1.19 0.50 10.68
C ALA A 227 -0.79 -0.97 10.89
N ILE A 228 0.32 -1.41 10.28
CA ILE A 228 0.81 -2.79 10.37
C ILE A 228 2.04 -2.96 11.27
N TRP A 229 2.57 -1.87 11.84
CA TRP A 229 3.86 -1.83 12.54
C TRP A 229 4.01 -2.91 13.63
N ASP A 230 2.95 -3.11 14.39
CA ASP A 230 2.86 -4.05 15.52
C ASP A 230 2.16 -5.37 15.14
N ASP A 231 1.76 -5.54 13.89
CA ASP A 231 1.07 -6.74 13.43
C ASP A 231 2.09 -7.87 13.15
N LYS A 232 2.08 -8.89 14.02
CA LYS A 232 3.02 -10.01 14.02
C LYS A 232 3.04 -10.84 12.73
N ARG A 233 2.08 -10.64 11.82
CA ARG A 233 2.04 -11.33 10.52
C ARG A 233 3.06 -10.77 9.53
N PHE A 234 3.55 -9.56 9.76
CA PHE A 234 4.42 -8.84 8.82
C PHE A 234 5.86 -8.74 9.32
N LEU A 235 6.77 -8.57 8.37
CA LEU A 235 8.13 -8.10 8.55
C LEU A 235 8.31 -6.83 7.69
N ILE A 236 9.12 -5.90 8.16
CA ILE A 236 9.38 -4.60 7.52
C ILE A 236 10.90 -4.46 7.35
N SER A 237 11.38 -4.45 6.10
CA SER A 237 12.80 -4.66 5.75
C SER A 237 13.79 -3.71 6.42
N THR A 238 13.44 -2.42 6.53
CA THR A 238 14.28 -1.38 7.13
C THR A 238 14.54 -1.60 8.62
N ARG A 239 13.73 -2.44 9.28
CA ARG A 239 13.87 -2.83 10.69
C ARG A 239 14.30 -4.28 10.84
N ASP A 240 13.68 -5.17 10.07
CA ASP A 240 13.71 -6.61 10.26
C ASP A 240 14.78 -7.30 9.40
N LYS A 241 15.74 -6.59 8.78
CA LYS A 241 16.88 -7.16 8.04
C LYS A 241 16.50 -8.34 7.12
N MET A 242 15.59 -8.08 6.19
CA MET A 242 15.05 -9.11 5.29
C MET A 242 15.95 -9.31 4.06
N LEU A 243 16.17 -10.56 3.64
CA LEU A 243 16.81 -10.90 2.38
C LEU A 243 15.78 -11.02 1.24
N SER A 244 16.17 -10.58 0.06
CA SER A 244 15.45 -10.82 -1.20
C SER A 244 15.57 -12.28 -1.63
N TRP A 245 14.79 -12.67 -2.66
CA TRP A 245 14.89 -14.02 -3.24
C TRP A 245 16.27 -14.34 -3.84
N SER A 246 17.04 -13.31 -4.21
CA SER A 246 18.42 -13.46 -4.69
C SER A 246 19.47 -13.44 -3.57
N GLY A 247 19.06 -13.40 -2.29
CA GLY A 247 19.96 -13.34 -1.14
C GLY A 247 20.53 -11.95 -0.83
N THR A 248 19.99 -10.88 -1.42
CA THR A 248 20.44 -9.51 -1.16
C THR A 248 19.66 -8.91 0.01
N LEU A 249 20.34 -8.27 0.96
CA LEU A 249 19.68 -7.57 2.06
C LEU A 249 18.89 -6.36 1.54
N LEU A 250 17.61 -6.28 1.91
CA LEU A 250 16.69 -5.20 1.54
C LEU A 250 16.92 -3.99 2.47
N THR A 251 17.89 -3.14 2.14
CA THR A 251 18.29 -2.00 3.01
C THR A 251 17.88 -0.62 2.51
N HIS A 252 17.52 -0.50 1.23
CA HIS A 252 17.33 0.80 0.58
C HIS A 252 15.86 1.17 0.33
N THR A 253 14.96 0.19 0.40
CA THR A 253 13.53 0.33 0.13
C THR A 253 12.72 -0.24 1.28
N LEU A 254 11.56 0.35 1.54
CA LEU A 254 10.63 -0.17 2.53
C LEU A 254 9.84 -1.32 1.91
N ASP A 255 10.19 -2.53 2.28
CA ASP A 255 9.55 -3.76 1.83
C ASP A 255 8.78 -4.39 2.98
N ILE A 256 7.57 -4.85 2.68
CA ILE A 256 6.68 -5.48 3.64
C ILE A 256 6.50 -6.95 3.25
N GLY A 257 7.03 -7.83 4.07
CA GLY A 257 6.96 -9.28 3.89
C GLY A 257 5.98 -9.94 4.84
N LEU A 258 5.52 -11.14 4.48
CA LEU A 258 4.74 -11.99 5.36
C LEU A 258 5.66 -12.88 6.19
N ARG A 259 5.71 -12.69 7.52
CA ARG A 259 6.60 -13.39 8.46
C ARG A 259 6.65 -14.90 8.26
N LYS A 260 5.51 -15.54 7.94
CA LYS A 260 5.43 -16.98 7.73
C LYS A 260 6.14 -17.51 6.48
N TYR A 261 6.67 -16.64 5.63
CA TYR A 261 7.51 -17.01 4.48
C TYR A 261 8.97 -16.62 4.69
N TYR A 262 9.34 -16.34 5.93
CA TYR A 262 10.70 -16.03 6.32
C TYR A 262 11.14 -16.86 7.52
N TYR A 263 12.40 -17.27 7.52
CA TYR A 263 13.06 -17.86 8.67
C TYR A 263 14.21 -16.96 9.11
N LEU A 264 14.51 -16.95 10.41
CA LEU A 264 15.65 -16.20 10.94
C LEU A 264 16.90 -17.06 10.80
N ASN A 265 17.89 -16.59 10.05
CA ASN A 265 19.16 -17.31 9.88
C ASN A 265 20.11 -17.05 11.07
N GLU A 266 21.27 -17.73 11.06
CA GLU A 266 22.30 -17.61 12.10
C GLU A 266 22.91 -16.20 12.23
N LYS A 267 22.72 -15.35 11.22
CA LYS A 267 23.17 -13.95 11.20
C LYS A 267 22.11 -12.96 11.69
N GLU A 268 20.99 -13.47 12.21
CA GLU A 268 19.82 -12.68 12.61
C GLU A 268 19.20 -11.89 11.44
N GLU A 269 19.26 -12.46 10.23
CA GLU A 269 18.61 -11.92 9.03
C GLU A 269 17.44 -12.82 8.63
N PHE A 270 16.34 -12.20 8.20
CA PHE A 270 15.17 -12.95 7.74
C PHE A 270 15.36 -13.36 6.29
N ALA A 271 15.61 -14.64 6.06
CA ALA A 271 15.76 -15.25 4.74
C ALA A 271 14.45 -15.91 4.29
N LEU A 272 14.23 -16.00 2.98
CA LEU A 272 12.99 -16.56 2.44
C LEU A 272 12.91 -18.07 2.68
N ALA A 273 11.70 -18.52 2.98
CA ALA A 273 11.34 -19.92 3.00
C ALA A 273 10.43 -20.22 1.79
N THR A 274 10.76 -21.25 1.04
CA THR A 274 9.91 -21.73 -0.06
C THR A 274 8.93 -22.76 0.48
N VAL A 275 7.66 -22.64 0.13
CA VAL A 275 6.66 -23.67 0.42
C VAL A 275 6.41 -24.49 -0.84
N LEU A 276 6.74 -25.78 -0.78
CA LEU A 276 6.52 -26.74 -1.85
C LEU A 276 5.32 -27.64 -1.53
N SER A 277 4.85 -28.39 -2.52
CA SER A 277 3.72 -29.31 -2.40
C SER A 277 4.02 -30.62 -3.12
N ASP A 278 3.67 -31.74 -2.51
CA ASP A 278 3.72 -33.10 -3.08
C ASP A 278 2.36 -33.79 -2.95
N GLU A 279 2.30 -35.10 -3.19
CA GLU A 279 1.07 -35.91 -3.08
C GLU A 279 0.58 -36.08 -1.63
N PHE A 280 1.43 -35.82 -0.62
CA PHE A 280 1.13 -36.01 0.80
C PHE A 280 0.82 -34.70 1.52
N GLY A 281 1.26 -33.55 1.01
CA GLY A 281 0.96 -32.27 1.60
C GLY A 281 1.87 -31.12 1.13
N ARG A 282 2.13 -30.18 2.04
CA ARG A 282 2.99 -29.01 1.81
C ARG A 282 4.09 -28.95 2.86
N TYR A 283 5.26 -28.45 2.51
CA TYR A 283 6.40 -28.37 3.41
C TYR A 283 7.32 -27.19 3.04
N GLY A 284 8.17 -26.77 3.98
CA GLY A 284 9.07 -25.62 3.83
C GLY A 284 10.49 -26.02 3.47
N PHE A 285 11.17 -25.19 2.67
CA PHE A 285 12.58 -25.31 2.32
C PHE A 285 13.32 -23.98 2.49
N CYS A 286 14.55 -24.07 2.98
CA CYS A 286 15.48 -22.96 3.09
C CYS A 286 16.00 -22.57 1.70
N THR A 287 15.85 -21.31 1.29
CA THR A 287 16.35 -20.84 -0.02
C THR A 287 17.87 -20.68 -0.07
N LEU A 288 18.58 -20.80 1.06
CA LEU A 288 20.03 -20.60 1.12
C LEU A 288 20.84 -21.91 1.07
N CYS A 289 20.30 -23.02 1.60
CA CYS A 289 20.99 -24.31 1.67
C CYS A 289 20.15 -25.48 1.15
N ASP A 290 18.94 -25.22 0.65
CA ASP A 290 18.00 -26.23 0.14
C ASP A 290 17.66 -27.34 1.15
N GLN A 291 17.83 -27.08 2.45
CA GLN A 291 17.40 -28.00 3.52
C GLN A 291 15.93 -27.80 3.87
N ARG A 292 15.27 -28.87 4.30
CA ARG A 292 13.89 -28.83 4.81
C ARG A 292 13.83 -27.98 6.08
N LEU A 293 12.78 -27.18 6.21
CA LEU A 293 12.51 -26.37 7.39
C LEU A 293 11.32 -26.95 8.17
N HIS A 294 11.35 -26.75 9.48
CA HIS A 294 10.28 -27.08 10.40
C HIS A 294 9.56 -25.80 10.85
N TRP A 295 8.21 -25.78 10.79
CA TRP A 295 7.40 -24.62 11.19
C TRP A 295 6.84 -24.81 12.59
N GLU A 296 7.24 -23.94 13.50
CA GLU A 296 6.68 -23.82 14.84
C GLU A 296 5.80 -22.58 14.97
N LYS A 297 4.67 -22.72 15.66
CA LYS A 297 3.66 -21.66 15.78
C LYS A 297 4.18 -20.39 16.46
N VAL A 298 5.12 -20.53 17.40
CA VAL A 298 5.60 -19.42 18.25
C VAL A 298 6.87 -18.79 17.66
N THR A 299 7.83 -19.62 17.30
CA THR A 299 9.18 -19.23 16.86
C THR A 299 9.23 -18.99 15.35
N GLY A 300 8.46 -19.75 14.57
CA GLY A 300 8.40 -19.68 13.11
C GLY A 300 9.17 -20.82 12.45
N TRP A 301 9.77 -20.55 11.30
CA TRP A 301 10.62 -21.52 10.61
C TRP A 301 11.98 -21.68 11.31
N ARG A 302 12.45 -22.92 11.45
CA ARG A 302 13.83 -23.26 11.85
C ARG A 302 14.35 -24.47 11.09
N HIS A 303 15.67 -24.65 11.09
CA HIS A 303 16.25 -25.92 10.67
C HIS A 303 15.94 -27.01 11.70
N PRO A 304 15.64 -28.25 11.26
CA PRO A 304 15.42 -29.38 12.13
C PRO A 304 16.70 -29.73 12.90
N GLU A 305 16.58 -30.07 14.18
CA GLU A 305 17.74 -30.43 15.02
C GLU A 305 18.06 -31.93 14.95
N ASN A 306 17.09 -32.75 14.54
CA ASN A 306 17.21 -34.19 14.41
C ASN A 306 16.30 -34.72 13.28
N GLU A 307 16.45 -35.98 12.88
CA GLU A 307 15.72 -36.60 11.76
C GLU A 307 14.20 -36.70 11.97
N ASN A 308 13.71 -36.73 13.23
CA ASN A 308 12.28 -36.84 13.50
C ASN A 308 11.51 -35.55 13.16
N ASP A 309 12.19 -34.40 13.17
CA ASP A 309 11.60 -33.10 12.80
C ASP A 309 11.34 -32.98 11.27
N TRP A 310 11.84 -33.93 10.47
CA TRP A 310 11.81 -33.87 9.00
C TRP A 310 10.49 -34.35 8.40
N VAL A 311 9.54 -34.86 9.18
CA VAL A 311 8.33 -35.50 8.64
C VAL A 311 7.10 -34.59 8.66
N ASP A 312 7.19 -33.41 9.29
CA ASP A 312 6.02 -32.56 9.46
C ASP A 312 5.61 -31.80 8.18
N TYR A 313 4.37 -32.04 7.77
CA TYR A 313 3.69 -31.28 6.73
C TYR A 313 2.98 -30.07 7.35
N LEU A 314 2.93 -28.98 6.57
CA LEU A 314 2.27 -27.74 6.96
C LEU A 314 0.76 -27.97 7.16
N THR A 315 0.30 -27.64 8.35
CA THR A 315 -1.11 -27.76 8.72
C THR A 315 -1.96 -26.68 8.05
N LYS A 316 -3.29 -26.88 8.05
CA LYS A 316 -4.24 -25.84 7.64
C LYS A 316 -4.05 -24.53 8.42
N GLU A 317 -3.68 -24.62 9.70
CA GLU A 317 -3.40 -23.45 10.53
C GLU A 317 -2.31 -22.56 9.93
N PHE A 318 -1.23 -23.12 9.36
CA PHE A 318 -0.19 -22.33 8.68
C PHE A 318 -0.75 -21.43 7.56
N PHE A 319 -1.70 -21.96 6.78
CA PHE A 319 -2.33 -21.22 5.68
C PHE A 319 -3.40 -20.25 6.16
N ASP A 320 -3.99 -20.52 7.31
CA ASP A 320 -5.04 -19.71 7.92
C ASP A 320 -4.51 -18.73 8.98
N LEU A 321 -3.21 -18.75 9.30
CA LEU A 321 -2.54 -17.72 10.08
C LEU A 321 -2.84 -16.36 9.47
N GLY A 322 -3.51 -15.49 10.23
CA GLY A 322 -3.92 -14.17 9.79
C GLY A 322 -5.21 -14.10 8.98
N LYS A 323 -5.85 -15.24 8.67
CA LYS A 323 -7.25 -15.31 8.26
C LYS A 323 -8.10 -15.54 9.51
N GLU A 324 -8.30 -14.51 10.33
CA GLU A 324 -9.44 -14.60 11.25
C GLU A 324 -10.69 -14.82 10.40
N LYS A 325 -11.52 -15.79 10.79
CA LYS A 325 -12.75 -16.14 10.08
C LYS A 325 -13.55 -14.85 9.86
N ASN A 326 -13.67 -14.42 8.61
CA ASN A 326 -14.80 -13.61 8.13
C ASN A 326 -16.10 -14.43 8.27
N LYS A 327 -16.44 -14.83 9.50
CA LYS A 327 -17.72 -15.38 9.91
C LYS A 327 -18.36 -14.38 10.86
N ALA A 328 -18.60 -13.18 10.37
CA ALA A 328 -19.62 -12.26 10.87
C ALA A 328 -19.75 -11.10 9.88
N ASN A 329 -20.94 -11.02 9.27
CA ASN A 329 -21.53 -10.01 8.38
C ASN A 329 -21.60 -10.39 6.91
#